data_AF-A0A9E7KQB1-F1
#
_entry.id   AF-A0A9E7KQB1-F1
#
_cell.length_a   1.000
_cell.length_b   1.000
_cell.length_c   1.000
_cell.angle_alpha   90.00
_cell.angle_beta   90.00
_cell.angle_gamma   90.00
#
_symmetry.space_group_name_H-M   'P 1'
#
loop_
_entity.id
_entity.type
_entity.pdbx_description
1 polymer ?
#
loop_
_entity_poly.entity_id
_entity_poly.type
_entity_poly.pdbx_seq_one_letter_code
_entity_poly.pdbx_strand_id
1 'polypeptide(L)'
;MDTEFPGIVIHHTGDLQDVADTNYQYVRANVDRLHLLQLGLTFFNAAGSLPASPDSGRPVVWQSAFDFGYLLKILTSKPLPETREGFLELLHKFIPLLYDIKRVIHLNDNFHGGLNSVATSLGVERVGIAHQAGSDSFVTAQVFLKLRGHRFGTGSVEDYVGLVFGLDAETAQIFSNKSRKEEGFPATSSSRYRS
;
A
#
# COMPACT_ATOMS: atom_id res chain seq x y z
N MET A 1 2.49 -2.10 -8.48
CA MET A 1 1.66 -0.93 -8.62
C MET A 1 2.39 0.06 -7.79
N ASP A 2 2.56 1.23 -8.37
CA ASP A 2 1.58 2.19 -7.90
C ASP A 2 0.41 2.21 -8.88
N THR A 3 -0.67 2.81 -8.43
CA THR A 3 -1.59 3.52 -9.28
C THR A 3 -1.33 5.01 -9.14
N GLU A 4 -1.51 5.74 -10.22
CA GLU A 4 -1.70 7.19 -10.10
C GLU A 4 -3.21 7.45 -10.14
N PHE A 5 -3.70 8.24 -9.20
CA PHE A 5 -5.09 8.64 -9.05
C PHE A 5 -5.16 10.13 -8.73
N PRO A 6 -6.29 10.82 -8.94
CA PRO A 6 -6.37 12.29 -8.87
C PRO A 6 -6.40 12.84 -7.42
N GLY A 7 -5.63 12.24 -6.52
CA GLY A 7 -5.55 12.61 -5.11
C GLY A 7 -6.79 12.23 -4.30
N ILE A 8 -7.07 13.03 -3.28
CA ILE A 8 -8.11 12.79 -2.26
C ILE A 8 -9.08 13.98 -2.30
N VAL A 9 -10.38 13.69 -2.31
CA VAL A 9 -11.45 14.71 -2.39
C VAL A 9 -12.50 14.57 -1.29
N ILE A 10 -12.49 13.46 -0.54
CA ILE A 10 -13.30 13.25 0.66
C ILE A 10 -12.35 13.09 1.84
N HIS A 11 -12.32 14.09 2.71
CA HIS A 11 -11.40 14.15 3.86
C HIS A 11 -12.02 13.58 5.15
N HIS A 12 -13.36 13.47 5.22
CA HIS A 12 -14.07 13.01 6.41
C HIS A 12 -15.19 12.04 6.05
N THR A 13 -15.20 10.87 6.69
CA THR A 13 -16.22 9.82 6.55
C THR A 13 -16.91 9.48 7.87
N GLY A 14 -16.72 10.31 8.90
CA GLY A 14 -17.07 10.03 10.30
C GLY A 14 -16.01 9.18 11.00
N ASP A 15 -15.91 9.30 12.33
CA ASP A 15 -15.06 8.44 13.16
C ASP A 15 -15.88 7.20 13.59
N LEU A 16 -15.40 6.01 13.27
CA LEU A 16 -15.94 4.73 13.77
C LEU A 16 -15.19 4.29 15.04
N GLN A 17 -15.74 3.30 15.74
CA GLN A 17 -15.10 2.77 16.96
C GLN A 17 -13.74 2.09 16.66
N ASP A 18 -13.61 1.47 15.49
CA ASP A 18 -12.34 0.99 14.97
C ASP A 18 -11.73 2.01 13.98
N VAL A 19 -10.43 2.30 14.18
CA VAL A 19 -9.65 3.19 13.32
C VAL A 19 -9.36 2.52 11.98
N ALA A 20 -9.22 1.18 11.93
CA ALA A 20 -9.05 0.45 10.67
C ALA A 20 -10.31 0.54 9.81
N ASP A 21 -11.50 0.42 10.40
CA ASP A 21 -12.78 0.66 9.71
C ASP A 21 -12.93 2.10 9.24
N THR A 22 -12.53 3.06 10.07
CA THR A 22 -12.53 4.50 9.71
C THR A 22 -11.64 4.75 8.49
N ASN A 23 -10.41 4.21 8.50
CA ASN A 23 -9.49 4.27 7.37
C ASN A 23 -10.06 3.58 6.13
N TYR A 24 -10.74 2.44 6.30
CA TYR A 24 -11.38 1.74 5.19
C TYR A 24 -12.49 2.59 4.54
N GLN A 25 -13.39 3.19 5.32
CA GLN A 25 -14.43 4.07 4.76
C GLN A 25 -13.83 5.28 4.04
N TYR A 26 -12.75 5.87 4.58
CA TYR A 26 -12.01 6.96 3.94
C TYR A 26 -11.43 6.56 2.58
N VAL A 27 -10.77 5.40 2.49
CA VAL A 27 -10.25 4.85 1.22
C VAL A 27 -11.42 4.56 0.26
N ARG A 28 -12.45 3.84 0.72
CA ARG A 28 -13.63 3.48 -0.06
C ARG A 28 -14.33 4.68 -0.67
N ALA A 29 -14.62 5.71 0.12
CA ALA A 29 -15.33 6.90 -0.33
C ALA A 29 -14.59 7.61 -1.48
N ASN A 30 -13.26 7.73 -1.38
CA ASN A 30 -12.44 8.33 -2.43
C ASN A 30 -12.33 7.41 -3.66
N VAL A 31 -12.05 6.12 -3.49
CA VAL A 31 -11.91 5.16 -4.59
C VAL A 31 -13.21 4.98 -5.36
N ASP A 32 -14.36 4.89 -4.69
CA ASP A 32 -15.67 4.79 -5.37
C ASP A 32 -16.01 6.08 -6.15
N ARG A 33 -15.62 7.25 -5.63
CA ARG A 33 -15.92 8.56 -6.23
C ARG A 33 -15.02 8.95 -7.41
N LEU A 34 -13.80 8.44 -7.47
CA LEU A 34 -12.75 8.86 -8.41
C LEU A 34 -12.46 7.80 -9.49
N HIS A 35 -11.65 8.19 -10.47
CA HIS A 35 -11.19 7.35 -11.58
C HIS A 35 -9.67 7.20 -11.54
N LEU A 36 -9.20 6.02 -11.95
CA LEU A 36 -7.79 5.69 -12.06
C LEU A 36 -7.13 6.46 -13.22
N LEU A 37 -5.92 6.96 -13.03
CA LEU A 37 -5.14 7.62 -14.09
C LEU A 37 -4.08 6.69 -14.68
N GLN A 38 -3.35 5.95 -13.84
CA GLN A 38 -2.32 5.00 -14.27
C GLN A 38 -2.31 3.73 -13.40
N LEU A 39 -1.76 2.65 -13.96
CA LEU A 39 -1.66 1.32 -13.34
C LEU A 39 -0.40 0.59 -13.85
N GLY A 40 0.42 0.02 -12.96
CA GLY A 40 1.52 -0.90 -13.31
C GLY A 40 1.44 -2.22 -12.51
N LEU A 41 1.64 -3.40 -13.13
CA LEU A 41 1.24 -4.77 -12.64
C LEU A 41 2.36 -5.84 -12.62
N THR A 42 2.44 -6.73 -11.60
CA THR A 42 3.61 -7.65 -11.44
C THR A 42 3.64 -8.92 -12.26
N PHE A 43 4.83 -9.19 -12.82
CA PHE A 43 5.41 -10.52 -12.88
C PHE A 43 6.94 -10.44 -12.65
N PHE A 44 7.48 -11.20 -11.69
CA PHE A 44 8.86 -11.69 -11.64
C PHE A 44 8.81 -13.18 -11.21
N ASN A 45 9.82 -13.99 -11.52
CA ASN A 45 9.88 -15.38 -11.06
C ASN A 45 10.27 -15.46 -9.57
N ALA A 46 10.17 -16.64 -8.94
CA ALA A 46 10.48 -16.80 -7.52
C ALA A 46 11.92 -16.36 -7.11
N ALA A 47 12.87 -16.43 -8.05
CA ALA A 47 14.25 -15.96 -7.88
C ALA A 47 14.42 -14.43 -8.00
N GLY A 48 13.34 -13.70 -8.32
CA GLY A 48 13.37 -12.25 -8.55
C GLY A 48 13.78 -11.84 -9.96
N SER A 49 13.96 -12.80 -10.88
CA SER A 49 14.25 -12.49 -12.29
C SER A 49 12.97 -12.03 -12.98
N LEU A 50 13.07 -10.92 -13.69
CA LEU A 50 11.95 -10.29 -14.38
C LEU A 50 11.77 -10.96 -15.75
N PRO A 51 10.54 -11.13 -16.27
CA PRO A 51 10.37 -11.61 -17.63
C PRO A 51 10.94 -10.57 -18.59
N ALA A 52 11.91 -10.99 -19.41
CA ALA A 52 12.36 -10.15 -20.50
C ALA A 52 11.24 -10.09 -21.55
N SER A 53 10.71 -8.89 -21.82
CA SER A 53 10.03 -8.62 -23.08
C SER A 53 10.98 -9.02 -24.23
N PRO A 54 10.56 -9.86 -25.20
CA PRO A 54 11.42 -10.32 -26.30
C PRO A 54 12.07 -9.17 -27.08
N ASP A 55 11.39 -8.02 -27.14
CA ASP A 55 11.77 -6.89 -27.97
C ASP A 55 12.34 -5.71 -27.16
N SER A 56 12.23 -5.72 -25.82
CA SER A 56 12.56 -4.54 -24.99
C SER A 56 13.06 -4.79 -23.57
N GLY A 57 13.02 -6.04 -23.06
CA GLY A 57 13.54 -6.39 -21.73
C GLY A 57 12.87 -5.73 -20.51
N ARG A 58 11.71 -5.07 -20.65
CA ARG A 58 11.11 -4.25 -19.57
C ARG A 58 10.09 -4.99 -18.67
N PRO A 59 10.09 -4.76 -17.34
CA PRO A 59 9.10 -5.28 -16.38
C PRO A 59 8.01 -4.28 -15.92
N VAL A 60 7.09 -4.74 -15.05
CA VAL A 60 6.16 -3.96 -14.17
C VAL A 60 5.82 -4.78 -12.86
N VAL A 61 5.16 -4.23 -11.81
CA VAL A 61 5.09 -4.79 -10.40
C VAL A 61 3.71 -4.59 -9.67
N TRP A 62 3.44 -4.99 -8.39
CA TRP A 62 2.14 -4.91 -7.63
C TRP A 62 2.26 -4.34 -6.18
N GLN A 63 1.44 -3.35 -5.72
CA GLN A 63 1.41 -2.78 -4.32
C GLN A 63 0.32 -1.69 -4.00
N SER A 64 -0.06 -1.55 -2.71
CA SER A 64 -0.76 -0.43 -2.00
C SER A 64 -2.31 -0.42 -1.94
N ALA A 65 -2.87 0.20 -0.90
CA ALA A 65 -4.25 0.00 -0.41
C ALA A 65 -5.36 0.68 -1.25
N PHE A 66 -5.16 1.95 -1.63
CA PHE A 66 -6.04 2.63 -2.60
C PHE A 66 -6.07 1.86 -3.93
N ASP A 67 -4.91 1.34 -4.29
CA ASP A 67 -4.60 0.62 -5.51
C ASP A 67 -5.28 -0.76 -5.54
N PHE A 68 -5.34 -1.47 -4.40
CA PHE A 68 -6.19 -2.66 -4.23
C PHE A 68 -7.68 -2.31 -4.30
N GLY A 69 -8.08 -1.14 -3.79
CA GLY A 69 -9.42 -0.59 -3.99
C GLY A 69 -9.76 -0.43 -5.47
N TYR A 70 -8.95 0.31 -6.22
CA TYR A 70 -9.15 0.49 -7.66
C TYR A 70 -9.10 -0.83 -8.43
N LEU A 71 -8.21 -1.76 -8.05
CA LEU A 71 -8.15 -3.09 -8.66
C LEU A 71 -9.45 -3.85 -8.47
N LEU A 72 -9.96 -3.96 -7.24
CA LEU A 72 -11.20 -4.70 -6.98
C LEU A 72 -12.41 -4.01 -7.63
N LYS A 73 -12.43 -2.68 -7.67
CA LYS A 73 -13.45 -1.89 -8.41
C LYS A 73 -13.43 -2.25 -9.91
N ILE A 74 -12.25 -2.39 -10.52
CA ILE A 74 -12.09 -2.82 -11.92
C ILE A 74 -12.53 -4.28 -12.10
N LEU A 75 -11.97 -5.21 -11.32
CA LEU A 75 -12.20 -6.65 -11.43
C LEU A 75 -13.67 -7.05 -11.20
N THR A 76 -14.36 -6.36 -10.29
CA THR A 76 -15.78 -6.63 -10.01
C THR A 76 -16.75 -5.76 -10.79
N SER A 77 -16.29 -4.63 -11.34
CA SER A 77 -17.14 -3.59 -11.94
C SER A 77 -18.29 -3.14 -11.04
N LYS A 78 -18.03 -3.07 -9.72
CA LYS A 78 -18.99 -2.72 -8.67
C LYS A 78 -18.37 -1.72 -7.68
N PRO A 79 -19.18 -1.00 -6.88
CA PRO A 79 -18.69 -0.29 -5.71
C PRO A 79 -17.98 -1.24 -4.75
N LEU A 80 -17.04 -0.71 -3.96
CA LEU A 80 -16.34 -1.52 -2.96
C LEU A 80 -17.30 -2.00 -1.84
N PRO A 81 -17.03 -3.18 -1.23
CA PRO A 81 -17.84 -3.72 -0.13
C PRO A 81 -18.06 -2.73 1.01
N GLU A 82 -19.21 -2.80 1.68
CA GLU A 82 -19.54 -1.81 2.71
C GLU A 82 -18.68 -1.93 3.97
N THR A 83 -18.14 -3.11 4.26
CA THR A 83 -17.30 -3.41 5.44
C THR A 83 -15.85 -3.71 5.07
N ARG A 84 -14.93 -3.45 6.00
CA ARG A 84 -13.49 -3.74 5.86
C ARG A 84 -13.25 -5.25 5.73
N GLU A 85 -13.99 -6.05 6.47
CA GLU A 85 -13.98 -7.52 6.42
C GLU A 85 -14.35 -8.02 5.02
N GLY A 86 -15.48 -7.54 4.48
CA GLY A 86 -15.94 -7.93 3.15
C GLY A 86 -14.99 -7.49 2.03
N PHE A 87 -14.25 -6.40 2.23
CA PHE A 87 -13.16 -5.99 1.34
C PHE A 87 -11.95 -6.92 1.44
N LEU A 88 -11.49 -7.27 2.64
CA LEU A 88 -10.34 -8.14 2.85
C LEU A 88 -10.61 -9.57 2.38
N GLU A 89 -11.80 -10.12 2.68
CA GLU A 89 -12.26 -11.42 2.16
C GLU A 89 -12.24 -11.47 0.63
N LEU A 90 -12.75 -10.41 -0.02
CA LEU A 90 -12.76 -10.29 -1.48
C LEU A 90 -11.34 -10.12 -2.04
N LEU A 91 -10.48 -9.33 -1.37
CA LEU A 91 -9.09 -9.11 -1.75
C LEU A 91 -8.29 -10.42 -1.72
N HIS A 92 -8.36 -11.17 -0.61
CA HIS A 92 -7.63 -12.44 -0.47
C HIS A 92 -8.18 -13.53 -1.39
N LYS A 93 -9.45 -13.46 -1.79
CA LYS A 93 -10.02 -14.35 -2.82
C LYS A 93 -9.42 -14.13 -4.22
N PHE A 94 -9.08 -12.89 -4.57
CA PHE A 94 -8.41 -12.57 -5.85
C PHE A 94 -6.88 -12.64 -5.76
N ILE A 95 -6.29 -12.31 -4.59
CA ILE A 95 -4.85 -12.28 -4.34
C ILE A 95 -4.57 -13.03 -3.02
N PRO A 96 -4.48 -14.38 -3.05
CA PRO A 96 -4.30 -15.18 -1.84
C PRO A 96 -2.89 -15.08 -1.22
N LEU A 97 -1.90 -14.65 -2.00
CA LEU A 97 -0.54 -14.38 -1.53
C LEU A 97 -0.22 -12.91 -1.78
N LEU A 98 -0.40 -12.09 -0.75
CA LEU A 98 -0.26 -10.64 -0.78
C LEU A 98 0.79 -10.18 0.23
N TYR A 99 1.74 -9.34 -0.20
CA TYR A 99 2.63 -8.60 0.68
C TYR A 99 2.52 -7.10 0.39
N ASP A 100 2.15 -6.31 1.38
CA ASP A 100 2.25 -4.85 1.30
C ASP A 100 3.66 -4.40 1.73
N ILE A 101 4.47 -3.88 0.80
CA ILE A 101 5.84 -3.46 1.13
C ILE A 101 5.89 -2.38 2.20
N LYS A 102 4.84 -1.54 2.32
CA LYS A 102 4.77 -0.49 3.35
C LYS A 102 4.61 -1.10 4.74
N ARG A 103 3.93 -2.25 4.85
CA ARG A 103 3.84 -3.05 6.07
C ARG A 103 5.14 -3.78 6.38
N VAL A 104 5.74 -4.43 5.36
CA VAL A 104 7.02 -5.16 5.47
C VAL A 104 8.19 -4.22 5.85
N ILE A 105 8.23 -3.01 5.29
CA ILE A 105 9.19 -1.96 5.67
C ILE A 105 8.97 -1.53 7.12
N HIS A 106 7.73 -1.28 7.52
CA HIS A 106 7.43 -0.72 8.83
C HIS A 106 7.81 -1.66 9.99
N LEU A 107 7.82 -2.97 9.74
CA LEU A 107 8.24 -4.00 10.69
C LEU A 107 9.74 -4.36 10.60
N ASN A 108 10.51 -3.73 9.70
CA ASN A 108 11.95 -3.90 9.68
C ASN A 108 12.65 -2.73 10.40
N ASP A 109 13.25 -3.03 11.54
CA ASP A 109 13.95 -2.06 12.39
C ASP A 109 15.06 -1.27 11.66
N ASN A 110 15.54 -1.77 10.52
CA ASN A 110 16.65 -1.18 9.76
C ASN A 110 16.18 -0.24 8.62
N PHE A 111 14.88 -0.21 8.28
CA PHE A 111 14.38 0.53 7.10
C PHE A 111 13.21 1.44 7.44
N HIS A 112 13.36 2.74 7.14
CA HIS A 112 12.39 3.77 7.47
C HIS A 112 12.16 4.72 6.29
N GLY A 113 11.01 5.40 6.30
CA GLY A 113 10.63 6.40 5.30
C GLY A 113 9.68 5.87 4.22
N GLY A 114 9.62 6.59 3.09
CA GLY A 114 8.88 6.19 1.91
C GLY A 114 9.70 5.31 0.97
N LEU A 115 9.06 4.80 -0.10
CA LEU A 115 9.65 3.86 -1.06
C LEU A 115 11.02 4.30 -1.59
N ASN A 116 11.16 5.57 -2.02
CA ASN A 116 12.42 6.14 -2.50
C ASN A 116 13.56 6.10 -1.45
N SER A 117 13.24 6.37 -0.19
CA SER A 117 14.21 6.35 0.91
C SER A 117 14.75 4.94 1.12
N VAL A 118 13.84 3.95 1.23
CA VAL A 118 14.20 2.55 1.43
C VAL A 118 14.93 1.96 0.21
N ALA A 119 14.50 2.30 -1.00
CA ALA A 119 15.19 1.94 -2.23
C ALA A 119 16.65 2.43 -2.23
N THR A 120 16.87 3.69 -1.83
CA THR A 120 18.21 4.26 -1.70
C THR A 120 19.05 3.51 -0.67
N SER A 121 18.51 3.26 0.54
CA SER A 121 19.20 2.49 1.59
C SER A 121 19.53 1.05 1.18
N LEU A 122 18.74 0.45 0.30
CA LEU A 122 18.96 -0.90 -0.24
C LEU A 122 19.83 -0.93 -1.50
N GLY A 123 20.31 0.22 -2.00
CA GLY A 123 21.03 0.30 -3.28
C GLY A 123 20.20 -0.21 -4.46
N VAL A 124 18.92 0.18 -4.51
CA VAL A 124 18.01 -0.06 -5.63
C VAL A 124 17.99 1.18 -6.51
N GLU A 125 18.46 1.05 -7.75
CA GLU A 125 18.36 2.11 -8.74
C GLU A 125 16.95 2.15 -9.34
N ARG A 126 16.42 3.36 -9.53
CA ARG A 126 15.12 3.59 -10.14
C ARG A 126 15.23 3.51 -11.66
N VAL A 127 14.28 2.80 -12.28
CA VAL A 127 14.10 2.78 -13.73
C VAL A 127 12.79 3.49 -14.06
N GLY A 128 12.88 4.63 -14.75
CA GLY A 128 11.75 5.49 -15.09
C GLY A 128 11.63 6.73 -14.18
N ILE A 129 10.54 7.48 -14.37
CA ILE A 129 10.27 8.75 -13.67
C ILE A 129 9.56 8.45 -12.34
N ALA A 130 9.92 9.11 -11.24
CA ALA A 130 9.20 8.95 -9.96
C ALA A 130 7.83 9.62 -10.01
N HIS A 131 6.85 9.09 -9.26
CA HIS A 131 5.43 9.44 -9.38
C HIS A 131 4.88 9.06 -10.78
N GLN A 132 5.22 7.83 -11.20
CA GLN A 132 4.56 7.15 -12.30
C GLN A 132 4.37 5.68 -11.93
N ALA A 133 3.13 5.23 -12.00
CA ALA A 133 2.67 3.87 -11.66
C ALA A 133 3.61 2.74 -12.11
N GLY A 134 4.16 2.81 -13.34
CA GLY A 134 5.10 1.80 -13.84
C GLY A 134 6.47 1.80 -13.16
N SER A 135 7.03 2.99 -12.90
CA SER A 135 8.38 3.20 -12.36
C SER A 135 8.44 2.93 -10.86
N ASP A 136 7.51 3.50 -10.09
CA ASP A 136 7.41 3.26 -8.65
C ASP A 136 7.07 1.80 -8.35
N SER A 137 6.25 1.18 -9.21
CA SER A 137 6.07 -0.27 -9.13
C SER A 137 7.41 -1.00 -9.26
N PHE A 138 8.23 -0.69 -10.27
CA PHE A 138 9.51 -1.39 -10.48
C PHE A 138 10.40 -1.34 -9.23
N VAL A 139 10.51 -0.16 -8.62
CA VAL A 139 11.25 0.05 -7.37
C VAL A 139 10.70 -0.82 -6.23
N THR A 140 9.37 -0.93 -6.11
CA THR A 140 8.73 -1.78 -5.07
C THR A 140 9.12 -3.27 -5.18
N ALA A 141 9.25 -3.83 -6.39
CA ALA A 141 9.69 -5.23 -6.53
C ALA A 141 11.12 -5.40 -6.06
N GLN A 142 12.01 -4.52 -6.51
CA GLN A 142 13.42 -4.57 -6.17
C GLN A 142 13.62 -4.41 -4.65
N VAL A 143 12.87 -3.51 -4.01
CA VAL A 143 12.85 -3.35 -2.56
C VAL A 143 12.36 -4.62 -1.87
N PHE A 144 11.24 -5.22 -2.27
CA PHE A 144 10.74 -6.47 -1.69
C PHE A 144 11.73 -7.63 -1.84
N LEU A 145 12.30 -7.82 -3.04
CA LEU A 145 13.24 -8.90 -3.32
C LEU A 145 14.52 -8.78 -2.49
N LYS A 146 15.01 -7.55 -2.26
CA LYS A 146 16.13 -7.31 -1.34
C LYS A 146 15.72 -7.50 0.12
N LEU A 147 14.59 -6.97 0.57
CA LEU A 147 14.10 -7.12 1.95
C LEU A 147 13.86 -8.58 2.34
N ARG A 148 13.35 -9.43 1.43
CA ARG A 148 13.20 -10.88 1.64
C ARG A 148 14.53 -11.58 2.00
N GLY A 149 15.67 -11.04 1.58
CA GLY A 149 17.00 -11.54 1.95
C GLY A 149 17.55 -11.01 3.28
N HIS A 150 16.85 -10.08 3.94
CA HIS A 150 17.24 -9.50 5.22
C HIS A 150 16.48 -10.17 6.38
N ARG A 151 17.00 -10.04 7.61
CA ARG A 151 16.33 -10.55 8.81
C ARG A 151 15.15 -9.65 9.21
N PHE A 152 14.04 -10.26 9.61
CA PHE A 152 12.85 -9.62 10.16
C PHE A 152 12.73 -9.92 11.66
N GLY A 153 13.54 -9.26 12.50
CA GLY A 153 13.47 -9.42 13.96
C GLY A 153 13.46 -10.88 14.43
N THR A 154 12.37 -11.28 15.09
CA THR A 154 12.07 -12.66 15.53
C THR A 154 11.14 -13.45 14.59
N GLY A 155 10.69 -12.85 13.49
CA GLY A 155 9.70 -13.42 12.56
C GLY A 155 10.26 -13.72 11.16
N SER A 156 9.34 -14.00 10.26
CA SER A 156 9.54 -14.30 8.84
C SER A 156 8.76 -13.31 7.97
N VAL A 157 9.03 -13.22 6.67
CA VAL A 157 8.23 -12.34 5.80
C VAL A 157 6.82 -12.91 5.61
N GLU A 158 6.69 -14.23 5.71
CA GLU A 158 5.47 -15.02 5.61
C GLU A 158 4.43 -14.70 6.69
N ASP A 159 4.85 -14.20 7.86
CA ASP A 159 3.95 -13.75 8.94
C ASP A 159 3.11 -12.51 8.53
N TYR A 160 3.44 -11.88 7.40
CA TYR A 160 2.79 -10.65 6.91
C TYR A 160 1.91 -10.87 5.67
N VAL A 161 1.67 -12.12 5.27
CA VAL A 161 0.78 -12.44 4.15
C VAL A 161 -0.63 -11.92 4.43
N GLY A 162 -1.18 -11.15 3.47
CA GLY A 162 -2.54 -10.64 3.51
C GLY A 162 -2.73 -9.36 4.33
N LEU A 163 -1.72 -8.90 5.09
CA LEU A 163 -1.79 -7.64 5.84
C LEU A 163 -1.62 -6.43 4.90
N VAL A 164 -2.44 -5.39 5.12
CA VAL A 164 -2.48 -4.17 4.30
C VAL A 164 -2.30 -2.96 5.20
N PHE A 165 -1.28 -2.14 4.90
CA PHE A 165 -0.89 -1.01 5.74
C PHE A 165 -2.03 0.01 5.87
N GLY A 166 -2.45 0.27 7.12
CA GLY A 166 -3.55 1.17 7.45
C GLY A 166 -4.92 0.50 7.58
N LEU A 167 -5.07 -0.75 7.11
CA LEU A 167 -6.29 -1.54 7.23
C LEU A 167 -6.14 -2.73 8.20
N ASP A 168 -4.95 -2.95 8.77
CA ASP A 168 -4.73 -3.81 9.93
C ASP A 168 -4.68 -3.01 11.25
N ALA A 169 -4.98 -3.67 12.36
CA ALA A 169 -5.11 -3.03 13.67
C ALA A 169 -3.80 -2.40 14.20
N GLU A 170 -2.64 -2.90 13.80
CA GLU A 170 -1.34 -2.36 14.22
C GLU A 170 -0.99 -1.06 13.50
N THR A 171 -1.31 -0.95 12.22
CA THR A 171 -0.91 0.19 11.37
C THR A 171 -2.02 1.20 11.12
N ALA A 172 -3.27 0.89 11.47
CA ALA A 172 -4.41 1.79 11.30
C ALA A 172 -4.21 3.17 11.94
N GLN A 173 -3.75 3.24 13.20
CA GLN A 173 -3.50 4.51 13.87
C GLN A 173 -2.36 5.30 13.20
N ILE A 174 -1.34 4.60 12.68
CA ILE A 174 -0.18 5.22 12.02
C ILE A 174 -0.58 5.81 10.67
N PHE A 175 -1.42 5.11 9.92
CA PHE A 175 -2.02 5.61 8.68
C PHE A 175 -2.89 6.85 8.94
N SER A 176 -3.81 6.77 9.91
CA SER A 176 -4.69 7.89 10.27
C SER A 176 -3.88 9.15 10.67
N ASN A 177 -2.82 8.97 11.47
CA ASN A 177 -1.92 10.04 11.89
C ASN A 177 -1.08 10.64 10.74
N LYS A 178 -0.76 9.87 9.69
CA LYS A 178 -0.08 10.39 8.49
C LYS A 178 -1.04 11.16 7.59
N SER A 179 -2.20 10.58 7.29
CA SER A 179 -3.24 11.20 6.44
C SER A 179 -3.63 12.58 6.97
N ARG A 180 -3.92 12.70 8.28
CA ARG A 180 -4.27 13.97 8.94
C ARG A 180 -3.13 15.03 8.86
N LYS A 181 -1.86 14.61 8.81
CA LYS A 181 -0.71 15.52 8.66
C LYS A 181 -0.53 15.99 7.22
N GLU A 182 -0.73 15.12 6.25
CA GLU A 182 -0.67 15.45 4.82
C GLU A 182 -1.85 16.35 4.40
N GLU A 183 -3.00 16.22 5.06
CA GLU A 183 -4.17 17.12 4.93
C GLU A 183 -4.06 18.44 5.73
N GLY A 184 -2.98 18.65 6.49
CA GLY A 184 -2.73 19.90 7.22
C GLY A 184 -3.59 20.13 8.47
N PHE A 185 -4.29 19.11 8.98
CA PHE A 185 -5.01 19.23 10.24
C PHE A 185 -4.03 19.34 11.43
N PRO A 186 -4.23 20.28 12.37
CA PRO A 186 -3.41 20.34 13.57
C PRO A 186 -3.58 19.06 14.37
N ALA A 187 -2.46 18.46 14.78
CA ALA A 187 -2.49 17.26 15.63
C ALA A 187 -3.27 17.56 16.91
N THR A 188 -4.37 16.83 17.13
CA THR A 188 -5.22 17.00 18.31
C THR A 188 -4.38 16.77 19.55
N SER A 189 -4.12 17.84 20.31
CA SER A 189 -3.34 17.78 21.54
C SER A 189 -4.11 17.02 22.61
N SER A 190 -3.86 15.72 22.73
CA SER A 190 -4.36 14.87 23.81
C SER A 190 -3.70 15.24 25.13
N SER A 191 -4.10 16.36 25.73
CA SER A 191 -3.61 16.84 27.01
C SER A 191 -4.63 17.73 27.72
N ARG A 192 -4.99 17.33 28.95
CA ARG A 192 -5.83 18.03 29.92
C ARG A 192 -7.35 18.09 29.64
N TYR A 193 -8.00 16.97 29.90
CA TYR A 193 -8.94 16.92 31.02
C TYR A 193 -8.59 15.73 31.94
N ARG A 194 -7.93 16.03 33.06
CA ARG A 194 -8.12 15.30 34.31
C ARG A 194 -8.84 16.27 35.25
N SER A 195 -9.75 15.71 36.06
CA SER A 195 -10.54 16.38 37.11
C SER A 195 -9.71 17.28 38.01
#